data_AF-A0A6A7S0E5-F1
#
_entry.id   AF-A0A6A7S0E5-F1
#
_cell.length_a   1.000
_cell.length_b   1.000
_cell.length_c   1.000
_cell.angle_alpha   90.00
_cell.angle_beta   90.00
_cell.angle_gamma   90.00
#
_symmetry.space_group_name_H-M   'P 1'
#
loop_
_entity.id
_entity.type
_entity.pdbx_description
1 polymer ?
#
loop_
_entity_poly.entity_id
_entity_poly.type
_entity_poly.pdbx_seq_one_letter_code
_entity_poly.pdbx_strand_id
1 'polypeptide(L)'
;ALGMPEEIVNATIDHDQLRPAPDPIRTLADVVYVGSILAGTDFEWLAQDVNPNADEAEALRKRFADLLPEIDRDAQQMQTIFG
;
A
#
# COMPACT_ATOMS: atom_id res chain seq x y z
N ALA A 1 21.40 0.55 -13.87
CA ALA A 1 20.22 -0.06 -13.22
C ALA A 1 20.71 -1.05 -12.17
N LEU A 2 20.12 -1.06 -10.97
CA LEU A 2 20.56 -1.83 -9.78
C LEU A 2 20.35 -3.36 -9.88
N GLY A 3 20.20 -3.94 -11.08
CA GLY A 3 20.00 -5.39 -11.26
C GLY A 3 18.67 -5.94 -10.75
N MET A 4 17.68 -5.08 -10.47
CA MET A 4 16.36 -5.51 -10.01
C MET A 4 15.47 -6.02 -11.16
N PRO A 5 14.60 -7.02 -10.92
CA PRO A 5 13.61 -7.47 -11.90
C PRO A 5 12.67 -6.33 -12.33
N GLU A 6 12.31 -6.28 -13.61
CA GLU A 6 11.42 -5.24 -14.14
C GLU A 6 10.05 -5.20 -13.45
N GLU A 7 9.53 -6.35 -13.01
CA GLU A 7 8.28 -6.43 -12.25
C GLU A 7 8.34 -5.65 -10.93
N ILE A 8 9.51 -5.67 -10.26
CA ILE A 8 9.71 -4.91 -9.02
C ILE A 8 9.82 -3.43 -9.35
N VAL A 9 10.61 -3.06 -10.37
CA VAL A 9 10.76 -1.65 -10.79
C VAL A 9 9.40 -1.04 -11.14
N ASN A 10 8.58 -1.76 -11.90
CA ASN A 10 7.25 -1.29 -12.30
C ASN A 10 6.30 -1.18 -11.11
N ALA A 11 6.35 -2.11 -10.15
CA ALA A 11 5.55 -2.04 -8.94
C ALA A 11 5.94 -0.84 -8.05
N THR A 12 7.23 -0.48 -7.98
CA THR A 12 7.68 0.66 -7.15
C THR A 12 7.41 2.02 -7.80
N ILE A 13 7.29 2.11 -9.13
CA ILE A 13 7.01 3.39 -9.81
C ILE A 13 5.61 3.92 -9.49
N ASP A 14 4.63 3.03 -9.30
CA ASP A 14 3.20 3.38 -9.25
C ASP A 14 2.54 3.10 -7.88
N HIS A 15 3.29 2.64 -6.88
CA HIS A 15 2.72 2.25 -5.58
C HIS A 15 2.09 3.41 -4.79
N ASP A 16 2.60 4.62 -5.00
CA ASP A 16 2.14 5.87 -4.39
C ASP A 16 1.33 6.72 -5.39
N GLN A 17 0.56 6.11 -6.29
CA GLN A 17 -0.45 6.79 -7.09
C GLN A 17 -1.82 6.19 -6.78
N LEU A 18 -2.75 7.01 -6.26
CA LEU A 18 -4.11 6.55 -5.99
C LEU A 18 -4.82 6.16 -7.29
N ARG A 19 -5.09 4.86 -7.41
CA ARG A 19 -5.73 4.21 -8.56
C ARG A 19 -6.98 3.43 -8.11
N PRO A 20 -7.84 3.02 -9.04
CA PRO A 20 -8.99 2.21 -8.69
C PRO A 20 -8.62 0.94 -7.93
N ALA A 21 -9.42 0.58 -6.95
CA ALA A 21 -9.22 -0.59 -6.11
C ALA A 21 -9.19 -1.86 -6.98
N PRO A 22 -8.11 -2.64 -6.95
CA PRO A 22 -8.04 -3.87 -7.73
C PRO A 22 -9.01 -4.90 -7.16
N ASP A 23 -9.93 -5.40 -7.99
CA ASP A 23 -10.78 -6.53 -7.66
C ASP A 23 -10.96 -7.47 -8.87
N PRO A 24 -10.43 -8.72 -8.82
CA PRO A 24 -9.65 -9.32 -7.73
C PRO A 24 -8.16 -8.92 -7.80
N ILE A 25 -7.45 -9.08 -6.68
CA ILE A 25 -5.98 -8.93 -6.58
C ILE A 25 -5.33 -10.09 -7.35
N ARG A 26 -4.58 -9.80 -8.43
CA ARG A 26 -4.00 -10.83 -9.31
C ARG A 26 -2.50 -10.70 -9.53
N THR A 27 -1.93 -9.51 -9.33
CA THR A 27 -0.54 -9.21 -9.69
C THR A 27 0.27 -8.74 -8.49
N LEU A 28 1.60 -8.83 -8.60
CA LEU A 28 2.51 -8.26 -7.60
C LEU A 28 2.28 -6.75 -7.43
N ALA A 29 1.97 -6.03 -8.51
CA ALA A 29 1.63 -4.61 -8.45
C ALA A 29 0.36 -4.34 -7.60
N ASP A 30 -0.64 -5.22 -7.65
CA ASP A 30 -1.84 -5.11 -6.82
C ASP A 30 -1.54 -5.30 -5.34
N VAL A 31 -0.69 -6.28 -5.03
CA VAL A 31 -0.26 -6.56 -3.65
C VAL A 31 0.54 -5.37 -3.11
N VAL A 32 1.49 -4.86 -3.88
CA VAL A 32 2.31 -3.69 -3.48
C VAL A 32 1.42 -2.47 -3.28
N TYR A 33 0.51 -2.18 -4.21
CA TYR A 33 -0.43 -1.06 -4.08
C TYR A 33 -1.31 -1.15 -2.83
N VAL A 34 -1.97 -2.30 -2.60
CA VAL A 34 -2.82 -2.48 -1.41
C VAL A 34 -1.98 -2.40 -0.13
N GLY A 35 -0.78 -2.99 -0.13
CA GLY A 35 0.16 -2.89 0.98
C GLY A 35 0.54 -1.44 1.29
N SER A 36 0.79 -0.63 0.26
CA SER A 36 1.06 0.81 0.40
C SER A 36 -0.13 1.59 0.94
N ILE A 37 -1.36 1.27 0.53
CA ILE A 37 -2.57 1.87 1.11
C ILE A 37 -2.72 1.50 2.60
N LEU A 38 -2.43 0.25 2.97
CA LEU A 38 -2.53 -0.20 4.37
C LEU A 38 -1.41 0.36 5.25
N ALA A 39 -0.19 0.48 4.71
CA ALA A 39 0.98 1.03 5.40
C ALA A 39 1.00 2.56 5.43
N GLY A 40 0.35 3.21 4.47
CA GLY A 40 0.23 4.65 4.38
C GLY A 40 -0.59 5.19 5.55
N THR A 41 -0.03 6.14 6.29
CA THR A 41 -0.75 6.82 7.36
C THR A 41 -1.93 7.59 6.78
N ASP A 42 -3.02 7.65 7.53
CA ASP A 42 -4.25 8.41 7.24
C ASP A 42 -4.04 9.90 6.90
N PHE A 43 -2.82 10.43 6.78
CA PHE A 43 -2.55 11.86 6.80
C PHE A 43 -2.12 12.48 5.45
N GLU A 44 -1.34 11.79 4.61
CA GLU A 44 -0.82 12.39 3.37
C GLU A 44 -1.83 12.36 2.21
N TRP A 45 -2.79 11.44 2.27
CA TRP A 45 -3.75 11.19 1.20
C TRP A 45 -5.14 11.77 1.49
N LEU A 46 -5.59 11.70 2.74
CA LEU A 46 -6.88 12.28 3.19
C LEU A 46 -6.82 13.81 3.32
N ALA A 47 -5.63 14.40 3.40
CA ALA A 47 -5.45 15.86 3.45
C ALA A 47 -5.44 16.55 2.07
N GLN A 48 -5.60 15.79 0.98
CA GLN A 48 -5.79 16.38 -0.34
C GLN A 48 -7.28 16.63 -0.57
N ASP A 49 -7.69 17.91 -0.51
CA ASP A 49 -9.09 18.37 -0.66
C ASP A 49 -9.81 17.85 -1.93
N VAL A 50 -9.08 17.28 -2.90
CA VAL A 50 -9.61 16.76 -4.15
C VAL A 50 -8.84 15.49 -4.58
N ASN A 51 -9.05 14.36 -3.90
CA ASN A 51 -8.65 13.07 -4.46
C ASN A 51 -9.88 12.21 -4.81
N PRO A 52 -10.15 11.95 -6.11
CA PRO A 52 -11.35 11.21 -6.54
C PRO A 52 -11.38 9.75 -6.07
N ASN A 53 -10.23 9.19 -5.64
CA ASN A 53 -10.10 7.79 -5.25
C ASN A 53 -9.92 7.60 -3.74
N ALA A 54 -10.09 8.65 -2.93
CA ALA A 54 -9.97 8.57 -1.48
C ALA A 54 -10.99 7.58 -0.85
N ASP A 55 -12.21 7.57 -1.37
CA ASP A 55 -13.26 6.63 -0.95
C ASP A 55 -12.88 5.17 -1.23
N GLU A 56 -12.16 4.91 -2.32
CA GLU A 56 -11.71 3.57 -2.68
C GLU A 56 -10.55 3.09 -1.81
N ALA A 57 -9.63 3.98 -1.45
CA ALA A 57 -8.58 3.68 -0.49
C ALA A 57 -9.15 3.34 0.90
N GLU A 58 -10.15 4.11 1.34
CA GLU A 58 -10.86 3.84 2.58
C GLU A 58 -11.62 2.50 2.53
N ALA A 59 -12.24 2.17 1.39
CA ALA A 59 -12.88 0.87 1.20
C ALA A 59 -11.87 -0.29 1.26
N LEU A 60 -10.68 -0.13 0.69
CA LEU A 60 -9.59 -1.11 0.80
C LEU A 60 -9.11 -1.27 2.23
N ARG A 61 -8.90 -0.17 2.97
CA ARG A 61 -8.53 -0.22 4.40
C ARG A 61 -9.56 -0.99 5.21
N LYS A 62 -10.85 -0.70 5.01
CA LYS A 62 -11.95 -1.43 5.68
C LYS A 62 -11.96 -2.91 5.31
N ARG A 63 -11.78 -3.23 4.04
CA ARG A 63 -11.78 -4.62 3.53
C ARG A 63 -10.68 -5.47 4.16
N PHE A 64 -9.52 -4.87 4.43
CA PHE A 64 -8.33 -5.57 4.92
C PHE A 64 -7.94 -5.18 6.35
N ALA A 65 -8.87 -4.59 7.12
CA ALA A 65 -8.60 -4.08 8.47
C ALA A 65 -8.08 -5.16 9.42
N ASP A 66 -8.51 -6.42 9.24
CA ASP A 66 -8.08 -7.55 10.05
C ASP A 66 -6.58 -7.88 9.92
N LEU A 67 -5.91 -7.38 8.87
CA LEU A 67 -4.47 -7.58 8.65
C LEU A 67 -3.61 -6.54 9.39
N LEU A 68 -4.18 -5.39 9.78
CA LEU A 68 -3.44 -4.28 10.39
C LEU A 68 -2.67 -4.71 11.66
N PRO A 69 -3.25 -5.49 12.60
CA PRO A 69 -2.52 -5.91 13.79
C PRO A 69 -1.32 -6.82 13.52
N GLU A 70 -1.33 -7.56 12.41
CA GLU A 70 -0.20 -8.39 11.97
C GLU A 70 0.87 -7.52 11.30
N ILE A 71 0.48 -6.63 10.41
CA ILE A 71 1.37 -5.67 9.75
C ILE A 71 2.14 -4.83 10.79
N ASP A 72 1.45 -4.31 11.81
CA ASP A 72 2.07 -3.52 12.88
C ASP A 72 3.09 -4.34 13.68
N ARG A 73 2.78 -5.61 13.96
CA ARG A 73 3.68 -6.51 14.69
C ARG A 73 4.95 -6.77 13.88
N ASP A 74 4.81 -7.05 12.59
CA ASP A 74 5.93 -7.34 11.71
C ASP A 74 6.81 -6.10 11.50
N ALA A 75 6.20 -4.92 11.37
CA ALA A 75 6.91 -3.64 11.31
C ALA A 75 7.73 -3.38 12.58
N GLN A 76 7.15 -3.62 13.77
CA GLN A 76 7.86 -3.50 15.05
C GLN A 76 9.04 -4.48 15.16
N GLN A 77 8.87 -5.72 14.69
CA GLN A 77 9.95 -6.70 14.65
C GLN A 77 11.09 -6.23 13.74
N MET A 78 10.79 -5.73 12.55
CA MET A 78 11.81 -5.19 11.64
C MET A 78 12.54 -3.99 12.26
N GLN A 79 11.82 -3.05 12.88
CA GLN A 79 12.45 -1.92 13.57
C GLN A 79 13.37 -2.35 14.71
N THR A 80 13.05 -3.44 15.41
CA THR A 80 13.91 -3.98 16.47
C THR A 80 15.20 -4.59 15.91
N ILE A 81 15.15 -5.17 14.70
CA ILE A 81 16.29 -5.84 14.06
C ILE A 81 17.21 -4.83 13.35
N PHE A 82 16.63 -3.81 12.72
CA PHE A 82 17.33 -2.88 11.82
C PHE A 82 17.44 -1.44 12.35
N GLY A 83 16.81 -1.12 13.49
CA GLY A 83 16.82 0.18 14.15
C GLY A 83 17.93 0.38 15.17
#